data_AF-A0A0P0RPW4-F1
#
_entry.id   AF-A0A0P0RPW4-F1
#
_cell.length_a   1.000
_cell.length_b   1.000
_cell.length_c   1.000
_cell.angle_alpha   90.00
_cell.angle_beta   90.00
_cell.angle_gamma   90.00
#
_symmetry.space_group_name_H-M   'P 1'
#
loop_
_entity.id
_entity.type
_entity.pdbx_description
1 polymer ?
#
loop_
_entity_poly.entity_id
_entity_poly.type
_entity_poly.pdbx_seq_one_letter_code
_entity_poly.pdbx_strand_id
1 'polypeptide(L)'
;MRFFPRGHCRVRLSRDSVSVLRVNGSRKTTPVPVERPLPVLAVAATPDALSASIAAALDEADAARMAVHATLDDDLVRYFIVTPPANGARMQDLRAAAGVRFQMLYGEPLSDWHLAADWQCAAPFLACAVSRGLHAALQIAVDAQRASLASVTPHFVAAWNRTRHRLGADAWLATLGEHALTLGLVAGAKKPRLAAVRTLPLPKAIPSMAWLRDQLSRAALLDNVAAPSVLHIHGCPPDGWQTDPASSADAGLSVQWHSQR
;
A
#
# COMPACT_ATOMS: atom_id res chain seq x y z
N MET A 1 -28.61 -1.86 16.66
CA MET A 1 -27.37 -2.66 16.69
C MET A 1 -27.45 -3.74 15.62
N ARG A 2 -26.70 -3.63 14.51
CA ARG A 2 -26.66 -4.68 13.48
C ARG A 2 -25.69 -5.77 13.94
N PHE A 3 -26.21 -6.97 14.23
CA PHE A 3 -25.38 -8.15 14.49
C PHE A 3 -24.78 -8.61 13.17
N PHE A 4 -23.49 -8.36 12.98
CA PHE A 4 -22.72 -8.94 11.88
C PHE A 4 -22.49 -10.44 12.17
N PRO A 5 -22.53 -11.33 11.16
CA PRO A 5 -22.07 -12.70 11.31
C PRO A 5 -20.63 -12.72 11.87
N ARG A 6 -20.26 -13.76 12.63
CA ARG A 6 -18.90 -13.90 13.18
C ARG A 6 -17.87 -14.08 12.05
N GLY A 7 -17.25 -12.99 11.59
CA GLY A 7 -16.17 -13.03 10.60
C GLY A 7 -15.91 -11.66 9.95
N HIS A 8 -14.90 -11.59 9.09
CA HIS A 8 -14.62 -10.44 8.23
C HIS A 8 -14.11 -10.92 6.87
N CYS A 9 -14.24 -10.07 5.85
CA CYS A 9 -13.66 -10.30 4.53
C CYS A 9 -12.47 -9.39 4.34
N ARG A 10 -11.40 -9.94 3.77
CA ARG A 10 -10.26 -9.15 3.28
C ARG A 10 -10.37 -9.07 1.78
N VAL A 11 -10.35 -7.85 1.26
CA VAL A 11 -10.34 -7.61 -0.18
C VAL A 11 -8.98 -7.05 -0.51
N ARG A 12 -8.34 -7.54 -1.56
CA ARG A 12 -7.15 -6.92 -2.14
C ARG A 12 -7.47 -6.50 -3.57
N LEU A 13 -7.12 -5.26 -3.90
CA LEU A 13 -7.30 -4.69 -5.23
C LEU A 13 -5.94 -4.43 -5.84
N SER A 14 -5.65 -5.11 -6.95
CA SER A 14 -4.55 -4.79 -7.85
C SER A 14 -5.09 -4.03 -9.08
N ARG A 15 -4.19 -3.71 -10.02
CA ARG A 15 -4.52 -3.04 -11.28
C ARG A 15 -5.49 -3.84 -12.15
N ASP A 16 -5.41 -5.15 -12.07
CA ASP A 16 -6.00 -6.11 -13.00
C ASP A 16 -6.76 -7.24 -12.30
N SER A 17 -6.74 -7.31 -10.97
CA SER A 17 -7.46 -8.31 -10.21
C SER A 17 -8.05 -7.78 -8.90
N VAL A 18 -9.12 -8.44 -8.48
CA VAL A 18 -9.68 -8.35 -7.13
C VAL A 18 -9.61 -9.72 -6.51
N SER A 19 -9.01 -9.81 -5.34
CA SER A 19 -9.04 -11.03 -4.53
C SER A 19 -9.81 -10.80 -3.24
N VAL A 20 -10.64 -11.76 -2.88
CA VAL A 20 -11.45 -11.74 -1.67
C VAL A 20 -11.13 -12.99 -0.85
N LEU A 21 -10.80 -12.77 0.42
CA LEU A 21 -10.55 -13.80 1.39
C LEU A 21 -11.56 -13.67 2.53
N ARG A 22 -12.49 -14.61 2.61
CA ARG A 22 -13.41 -14.70 3.75
C ARG A 22 -12.70 -15.32 4.95
N VAL A 23 -12.68 -14.62 6.08
CA VAL A 23 -12.12 -15.08 7.34
C VAL A 23 -13.25 -15.26 8.35
N ASN A 24 -13.58 -16.52 8.64
CA ASN A 24 -14.59 -16.86 9.64
C ASN A 24 -14.03 -16.74 11.06
N GLY A 25 -14.90 -16.44 12.03
CA GLY A 25 -14.51 -16.37 13.45
C GLY A 25 -14.07 -17.70 14.07
N SER A 26 -14.24 -18.82 13.36
CA SER A 26 -13.80 -20.15 13.78
C SER A 26 -12.49 -20.51 13.11
N ARG A 27 -11.47 -20.88 13.90
CA ARG A 27 -10.15 -21.35 13.41
C ARG A 27 -10.21 -22.60 12.52
N LYS A 28 -11.36 -23.29 12.45
CA LYS A 28 -11.54 -24.55 11.70
C LYS A 28 -12.02 -24.36 10.26
N THR A 29 -12.40 -23.15 9.84
CA THR A 29 -12.87 -22.93 8.46
C THR A 29 -11.73 -22.45 7.58
N THR A 30 -11.47 -23.20 6.52
CA THR A 30 -10.51 -22.81 5.48
C THR A 30 -10.98 -21.49 4.84
N PRO A 31 -10.12 -20.47 4.76
CA PRO A 31 -10.44 -19.26 4.03
C PRO A 31 -10.79 -19.60 2.57
N VAL A 32 -11.80 -18.95 2.01
CA VAL A 32 -12.16 -19.11 0.59
C VAL A 32 -11.52 -17.95 -0.17
N PRO A 33 -10.46 -18.21 -0.97
CA PRO A 33 -9.91 -17.21 -1.87
C PRO A 33 -10.75 -17.20 -3.15
N VAL A 34 -11.32 -16.04 -3.47
CA VAL A 34 -11.90 -15.74 -4.78
C VAL A 34 -10.96 -14.75 -5.45
N GLU A 35 -10.49 -15.05 -6.65
CA GLU A 35 -9.73 -14.10 -7.47
C GLU A 35 -10.45 -13.89 -8.79
N ARG A 36 -10.67 -12.63 -9.13
CA ARG A 36 -11.32 -12.25 -10.39
C ARG A 36 -10.52 -11.20 -11.11
N PRO A 37 -10.39 -11.28 -12.44
CA PRO A 37 -9.84 -10.20 -13.21
C PRO A 37 -10.76 -8.98 -13.08
N LEU A 38 -10.16 -7.83 -12.84
CA LEU A 38 -10.80 -6.54 -13.04
C LEU A 38 -10.61 -6.13 -14.49
N PRO A 39 -11.61 -5.50 -15.12
CA PRO A 39 -11.33 -4.73 -16.33
C PRO A 39 -10.21 -3.76 -15.96
N VAL A 40 -9.07 -3.85 -16.67
CA VAL A 40 -7.84 -3.13 -16.30
C VAL A 40 -8.23 -1.73 -15.85
N LEU A 41 -7.80 -1.32 -14.65
CA LEU A 41 -8.01 0.05 -14.16
C LEU A 41 -7.33 1.12 -15.06
N ALA A 42 -6.88 0.74 -16.25
CA ALA A 42 -6.43 1.55 -17.36
C ALA A 42 -7.55 2.48 -17.81
N VAL A 43 -7.56 3.66 -17.20
CA VAL A 43 -7.90 4.97 -17.79
C VAL A 43 -9.36 5.16 -18.26
N ALA A 44 -10.23 4.14 -18.26
CA ALA A 44 -11.59 4.29 -18.78
C ALA A 44 -12.69 3.46 -18.07
N ALA A 45 -12.38 2.68 -17.05
CA ALA A 45 -13.42 1.96 -16.31
C ALA A 45 -14.28 2.96 -15.53
N THR A 46 -15.58 3.02 -15.82
CA THR A 46 -16.52 3.79 -15.00
C THR A 46 -16.57 3.20 -13.59
N PRO A 47 -16.82 4.01 -12.55
CA PRO A 47 -17.00 3.51 -11.19
C PRO A 47 -18.03 2.36 -11.11
N ASP A 48 -19.06 2.40 -11.94
CA ASP A 48 -20.10 1.38 -12.00
C ASP A 48 -19.57 0.02 -12.48
N ALA A 49 -18.82 -0.02 -13.59
CA ALA A 49 -18.25 -1.25 -14.12
C ALA A 49 -17.28 -1.90 -13.13
N LEU A 50 -16.44 -1.07 -12.50
CA LEU A 50 -15.53 -1.52 -11.45
C LEU A 50 -16.28 -2.04 -10.22
N SER A 51 -17.33 -1.33 -9.79
CA SER A 51 -18.14 -1.75 -8.64
C SER A 51 -18.82 -3.09 -8.88
N ALA A 52 -19.29 -3.36 -10.10
CA ALA A 52 -19.92 -4.62 -10.46
C ALA A 52 -18.94 -5.79 -10.36
N SER A 53 -17.71 -5.63 -10.85
CA SER A 53 -16.66 -6.67 -10.73
C SER A 53 -16.29 -6.94 -9.27
N ILE A 54 -16.13 -5.89 -8.45
CA ILE A 54 -15.85 -6.04 -7.01
C ILE A 54 -17.03 -6.70 -6.28
N ALA A 55 -18.26 -6.27 -6.58
CA ALA A 55 -19.47 -6.82 -5.95
C ALA A 55 -19.65 -8.30 -6.26
N ALA A 56 -19.32 -8.71 -7.49
CA ALA A 56 -19.42 -10.10 -7.91
C ALA A 56 -18.33 -10.98 -7.27
N ALA A 57 -17.12 -10.45 -7.01
CA ALA A 57 -16.09 -11.17 -6.23
C ALA A 57 -16.48 -11.30 -4.75
N LEU A 58 -17.12 -10.28 -4.18
CA LEU A 58 -17.66 -10.32 -2.82
C LEU A 58 -18.83 -11.30 -2.69
N ASP A 59 -19.69 -11.38 -3.69
CA ASP A 59 -20.84 -12.30 -3.76
C ASP A 59 -20.37 -13.76 -3.76
N GLU A 60 -19.42 -14.08 -4.65
CA GLU A 60 -18.82 -15.41 -4.76
C GLU A 60 -18.11 -15.86 -3.48
N ALA A 61 -17.54 -14.90 -2.73
CA ALA A 61 -16.93 -15.15 -1.44
C ALA A 61 -17.92 -15.25 -0.26
N ASP A 62 -19.23 -15.13 -0.50
CA ASP A 62 -20.28 -15.08 0.54
C ASP A 62 -20.01 -13.99 1.60
N ALA A 63 -19.64 -12.79 1.14
CA ALA A 63 -19.28 -11.65 1.99
C ALA A 63 -20.49 -10.85 2.52
N ALA A 64 -21.71 -11.32 2.27
CA ALA A 64 -22.93 -10.59 2.57
C ALA A 64 -23.03 -10.25 4.07
N ARG A 65 -23.34 -8.97 4.37
CA ARG A 65 -23.46 -8.45 5.74
C ARG A 65 -22.21 -8.66 6.60
N MET A 66 -21.01 -8.66 6.03
CA MET A 66 -19.74 -8.78 6.79
C MET A 66 -19.00 -7.43 6.90
N ALA A 67 -18.00 -7.35 7.78
CA ALA A 67 -17.03 -6.26 7.76
C ALA A 67 -15.98 -6.53 6.67
N VAL A 68 -15.72 -5.56 5.81
CA VAL A 68 -14.80 -5.64 4.67
C VAL A 68 -13.57 -4.78 4.96
N HIS A 69 -12.40 -5.39 4.92
CA HIS A 69 -11.11 -4.72 5.03
C HIS A 69 -10.42 -4.76 3.67
N ALA A 70 -10.36 -3.63 2.98
CA ALA A 70 -9.73 -3.52 1.68
C ALA A 70 -8.25 -3.13 1.81
N THR A 71 -7.39 -3.84 1.07
CA THR A 71 -5.99 -3.51 0.84
C THR A 71 -5.81 -3.11 -0.61
N LEU A 72 -5.19 -1.95 -0.84
CA LEU A 72 -4.91 -1.48 -2.21
C LEU A 72 -3.44 -1.75 -2.54
N ASP A 73 -3.18 -2.31 -3.71
CA ASP A 73 -1.83 -2.39 -4.23
C ASP A 73 -1.26 -0.98 -4.46
N ASP A 74 0.05 -0.87 -4.25
CA ASP A 74 0.70 0.43 -4.12
C ASP A 74 0.81 1.20 -5.45
N ASP A 75 0.60 0.54 -6.58
CA ASP A 75 0.54 1.19 -7.89
C ASP A 75 -0.81 1.87 -8.17
N LEU A 76 -1.82 1.64 -7.33
CA LEU A 76 -3.10 2.35 -7.31
C LEU A 76 -3.10 3.57 -6.39
N VAL A 77 -2.00 3.80 -5.68
CA VAL A 77 -1.91 4.79 -4.59
C VAL A 77 -0.76 5.76 -4.85
N ARG A 78 -1.03 7.05 -4.62
CA ARG A 78 -0.03 8.12 -4.69
C ARG A 78 0.49 8.44 -3.31
N TYR A 79 1.76 8.16 -3.06
CA TYR A 79 2.43 8.45 -1.80
C TYR A 79 3.30 9.69 -1.86
N PHE A 80 3.26 10.49 -0.81
CA PHE A 80 4.12 11.65 -0.68
C PHE A 80 4.29 12.07 0.78
N ILE A 81 5.44 12.68 1.08
CA ILE A 81 5.68 13.31 2.36
C ILE A 81 5.24 14.77 2.31
N VAL A 82 4.51 15.18 3.33
CA VAL A 82 4.05 16.56 3.53
C VAL A 82 4.85 17.17 4.66
N THR A 83 5.45 18.35 4.41
CA THR A 83 6.05 19.15 5.47
C THR A 83 4.98 20.10 6.01
N PRO A 84 4.65 20.04 7.32
CA PRO A 84 3.67 20.94 7.90
C PRO A 84 4.18 22.39 7.84
N PRO A 85 3.32 23.39 7.57
CA PRO A 85 3.71 24.79 7.59
C PRO A 85 4.04 25.21 9.03
N ALA A 86 5.03 26.09 9.20
CA ALA A 86 5.61 26.42 10.51
C ALA A 86 4.60 26.89 11.58
N ASN A 87 3.47 27.47 11.17
CA ASN A 87 2.40 27.95 12.06
C ASN A 87 1.06 27.20 11.88
N GLY A 88 1.02 26.14 11.07
CA GLY A 88 -0.22 25.40 10.79
C GLY A 88 -0.45 24.28 11.78
N ALA A 89 -1.03 24.62 12.92
CA ALA A 89 -1.46 23.63 13.91
C ALA A 89 -2.86 23.06 13.61
N ARG A 90 -3.64 23.71 12.72
CA ARG A 90 -5.02 23.29 12.44
C ARG A 90 -5.06 22.23 11.34
N MET A 91 -6.03 21.33 11.46
CA MET A 91 -6.26 20.28 10.46
C MET A 91 -6.52 20.83 9.05
N GLN A 92 -7.13 22.01 8.94
CA GLN A 92 -7.34 22.65 7.64
C GLN A 92 -6.02 23.08 6.98
N ASP A 93 -5.06 23.58 7.76
CA ASP A 93 -3.75 23.99 7.27
C ASP A 93 -2.95 22.77 6.77
N LEU A 94 -2.99 21.66 7.52
CA LEU A 94 -2.34 20.40 7.12
C LEU A 94 -2.95 19.84 5.83
N ARG A 95 -4.29 19.88 5.69
CA ARG A 95 -4.98 19.45 4.47
C ARG A 95 -4.63 20.34 3.28
N ALA A 96 -4.57 21.65 3.47
CA ALA A 96 -4.19 22.60 2.43
C ALA A 96 -2.74 22.36 1.98
N ALA A 97 -1.81 22.17 2.92
CA ALA A 97 -0.41 21.85 2.61
C ALA A 97 -0.28 20.53 1.85
N ALA A 98 -1.04 19.50 2.25
CA ALA A 98 -1.08 18.22 1.53
C ALA A 98 -1.66 18.37 0.12
N GLY A 99 -2.71 19.19 -0.06
CA GLY A 99 -3.31 19.46 -1.37
C GLY A 99 -2.37 20.19 -2.33
N VAL A 100 -1.68 21.24 -1.85
CA VAL A 100 -0.66 21.95 -2.65
C VAL A 100 0.47 21.01 -3.03
N ARG A 101 0.97 20.22 -2.06
CA ARG A 101 2.04 19.24 -2.33
C ARG A 101 1.63 18.19 -3.36
N PHE A 102 0.39 17.69 -3.28
CA PHE A 102 -0.16 16.75 -4.25
C PHE A 102 -0.19 17.34 -5.66
N GLN A 103 -0.74 18.55 -5.81
CA GLN A 103 -0.81 19.23 -7.10
C GLN A 103 0.58 19.50 -7.69
N MET A 104 1.57 19.88 -6.86
CA MET A 104 2.94 20.07 -7.31
C MET A 104 3.62 18.77 -7.80
N LEU A 105 3.34 17.64 -7.17
CA LEU A 105 3.98 16.37 -7.50
C LEU A 105 3.34 15.68 -8.70
N TYR A 106 2.02 15.79 -8.85
CA TYR A 106 1.25 15.02 -9.83
C TYR A 106 0.60 15.88 -10.92
N GLY A 107 0.62 17.21 -10.81
CA GLY A 107 0.00 18.10 -11.80
C GLY A 107 -1.53 18.01 -11.86
N GLU A 108 -2.16 17.38 -10.86
CA GLU A 108 -3.59 17.09 -10.84
C GLU A 108 -4.29 17.72 -9.63
N PRO A 109 -5.57 18.10 -9.75
CA PRO A 109 -6.33 18.62 -8.63
C PRO A 109 -6.65 17.51 -7.62
N LEU A 110 -6.62 17.84 -6.32
CA LEU A 110 -6.99 16.90 -5.25
C LEU A 110 -8.51 16.58 -5.25
N SER A 111 -9.34 17.34 -5.97
CA SER A 111 -10.79 17.16 -6.02
C SER A 111 -11.20 15.75 -6.48
N ASP A 112 -10.41 15.12 -7.34
CA ASP A 112 -10.70 13.78 -7.90
C ASP A 112 -10.06 12.66 -7.07
N TRP A 113 -9.44 13.01 -5.95
CA TRP A 113 -8.68 12.10 -5.10
C TRP A 113 -9.21 12.09 -3.66
N HIS A 114 -9.22 10.90 -3.08
CA HIS A 114 -9.45 10.70 -1.66
C HIS A 114 -8.10 10.72 -0.94
N LEU A 115 -7.89 11.71 -0.09
CA LEU A 115 -6.65 11.93 0.66
C LEU A 115 -6.75 11.38 2.08
N ALA A 116 -5.76 10.60 2.48
CA ALA A 116 -5.53 10.19 3.86
C ALA A 116 -4.09 10.51 4.28
N ALA A 117 -3.87 10.71 5.57
CA ALA A 117 -2.54 10.92 6.12
C ALA A 117 -2.52 10.55 7.62
N ASP A 118 -1.33 10.39 8.18
CA ASP A 118 -1.11 10.23 9.62
C ASP A 118 -1.10 11.57 10.39
N TRP A 119 -1.31 12.69 9.69
CA TRP A 119 -1.51 14.06 10.19
C TRP A 119 -0.64 14.46 11.38
N GLN A 120 0.53 15.05 11.10
CA GLN A 120 1.42 15.57 12.14
C GLN A 120 1.65 17.07 11.93
N CYS A 121 1.45 17.88 12.97
CA CYS A 121 1.72 19.32 12.92
C CYS A 121 3.19 19.67 13.21
N ALA A 122 3.92 18.79 13.90
CA ALA A 122 5.27 19.06 14.40
C ALA A 122 6.39 18.43 13.56
N ALA A 123 6.06 17.61 12.57
CA ALA A 123 7.05 16.89 11.77
C ALA A 123 6.49 16.55 10.39
N PRO A 124 7.36 16.34 9.38
CA PRO A 124 6.95 15.77 8.11
C PRO A 124 6.22 14.43 8.31
N PHE A 125 5.17 14.23 7.52
CA PHE A 125 4.22 13.15 7.73
C PHE A 125 3.81 12.50 6.40
N LEU A 126 3.37 11.24 6.45
CA LEU A 126 3.03 10.47 5.27
C LEU A 126 1.59 10.78 4.85
N ALA A 127 1.42 11.20 3.61
CA ALA A 127 0.12 11.28 2.97
C ALA A 127 0.04 10.25 1.84
N CYS A 128 -1.17 9.76 1.61
CA CYS A 128 -1.50 8.94 0.46
C CYS A 128 -2.83 9.37 -0.16
N ALA A 129 -2.93 9.23 -1.47
CA ALA A 129 -4.14 9.55 -2.21
C ALA A 129 -4.52 8.39 -3.13
N VAL A 130 -5.82 8.12 -3.22
CA VAL A 130 -6.41 7.15 -4.15
C VAL A 130 -7.49 7.84 -4.98
N SER A 131 -7.70 7.40 -6.23
CA SER A 131 -8.77 7.93 -7.07
C SER A 131 -10.12 7.84 -6.35
N ARG A 132 -10.91 8.92 -6.38
CA ARG A 132 -12.28 8.90 -5.84
C ARG A 132 -13.17 7.91 -6.57
N GLY A 133 -12.95 7.70 -7.87
CA GLY A 133 -13.69 6.70 -8.64
C GLY A 133 -13.48 5.29 -8.11
N LEU A 134 -12.23 4.91 -7.81
CA LEU A 134 -11.88 3.62 -7.21
C LEU A 134 -12.49 3.48 -5.80
N HIS A 135 -12.34 4.51 -4.95
CA HIS A 135 -12.92 4.48 -3.60
C HIS A 135 -14.46 4.39 -3.64
N ALA A 136 -15.12 5.11 -4.54
CA ALA A 136 -16.56 5.06 -4.73
C ALA A 136 -17.02 3.69 -5.22
N ALA A 137 -16.33 3.11 -6.20
CA ALA A 137 -16.65 1.77 -6.70
C ALA A 137 -16.58 0.69 -5.61
N LEU A 138 -15.56 0.76 -4.75
CA LEU A 138 -15.44 -0.12 -3.59
C LEU A 138 -16.60 0.06 -2.61
N GLN A 139 -16.99 1.30 -2.31
CA GLN A 139 -18.11 1.58 -1.42
C GLN A 139 -19.44 1.05 -1.99
N ILE A 140 -19.72 1.32 -3.27
CA ILE A 140 -20.92 0.83 -3.97
C ILE A 140 -20.98 -0.71 -3.94
N ALA A 141 -19.86 -1.38 -4.21
CA ALA A 141 -19.78 -2.84 -4.20
C ALA A 141 -20.07 -3.45 -2.82
N VAL A 142 -19.55 -2.83 -1.77
CA VAL A 142 -19.78 -3.26 -0.38
C VAL A 142 -21.22 -3.02 0.05
N ASP A 143 -21.81 -1.89 -0.35
CA ASP A 143 -23.21 -1.56 -0.06
C ASP A 143 -24.18 -2.51 -0.75
N ALA A 144 -23.89 -2.93 -1.98
CA ALA A 144 -24.66 -3.96 -2.71
C ALA A 144 -24.76 -5.28 -1.92
N GLN A 145 -23.71 -5.61 -1.16
CA GLN A 145 -23.64 -6.81 -0.31
C GLN A 145 -24.25 -6.60 1.09
N ARG A 146 -24.80 -5.41 1.36
CA ARG A 146 -25.24 -4.97 2.70
C ARG A 146 -24.15 -5.13 3.77
N ALA A 147 -22.89 -5.17 3.32
CA ALA A 147 -21.71 -5.28 4.15
C ALA A 147 -21.31 -3.90 4.67
N SER A 148 -20.19 -3.81 5.39
CA SER A 148 -19.64 -2.53 5.84
C SER A 148 -18.18 -2.43 5.48
N LEU A 149 -17.77 -1.31 4.87
CA LEU A 149 -16.37 -1.07 4.54
C LEU A 149 -15.66 -0.58 5.80
N ALA A 150 -15.03 -1.52 6.51
CA ALA A 150 -14.44 -1.27 7.82
C ALA A 150 -13.09 -0.55 7.72
N SER A 151 -12.30 -0.83 6.67
CA SER A 151 -11.06 -0.11 6.41
C SER A 151 -10.68 -0.18 4.94
N VAL A 152 -10.01 0.86 4.45
CA VAL A 152 -9.24 0.85 3.21
C VAL A 152 -7.81 1.22 3.58
N THR A 153 -6.84 0.37 3.26
CA THR A 153 -5.45 0.60 3.63
C THR A 153 -4.53 0.24 2.49
N PRO A 154 -3.68 1.17 2.02
CA PRO A 154 -2.67 0.82 1.04
C PRO A 154 -1.68 -0.21 1.57
N HIS A 155 -1.18 -1.10 0.70
CA HIS A 155 -0.35 -2.23 1.10
C HIS A 155 0.93 -1.78 1.83
N PHE A 156 1.65 -0.78 1.31
CA PHE A 156 2.82 -0.19 1.96
C PHE A 156 2.50 0.33 3.37
N VAL A 157 1.38 1.02 3.55
CA VAL A 157 0.97 1.56 4.85
C VAL A 157 0.68 0.43 5.85
N ALA A 158 0.04 -0.65 5.38
CA ALA A 158 -0.21 -1.82 6.22
C ALA A 158 1.11 -2.47 6.66
N ALA A 159 2.09 -2.62 5.76
CA ALA A 159 3.42 -3.14 6.07
C ALA A 159 4.20 -2.22 7.03
N TRP A 160 4.13 -0.90 6.81
CA TRP A 160 4.76 0.11 7.64
C TRP A 160 4.22 0.08 9.07
N ASN A 161 2.91 0.06 9.25
CA ASN A 161 2.29 0.03 10.56
C ASN A 161 2.68 -1.22 11.38
N ARG A 162 2.91 -2.35 10.72
CA ARG A 162 3.38 -3.59 11.38
C ARG A 162 4.87 -3.56 11.74
N THR A 163 5.69 -2.92 10.93
CA THR A 163 7.15 -3.10 10.97
C THR A 163 7.90 -1.90 11.56
N ARG A 164 7.35 -0.68 11.49
CA ARG A 164 8.02 0.56 11.89
C ARG A 164 8.65 0.55 13.29
N HIS A 165 8.07 -0.20 14.22
CA HIS A 165 8.56 -0.31 15.60
C HIS A 165 9.81 -1.21 15.73
N ARG A 166 10.16 -1.94 14.68
CA ARG A 166 11.30 -2.87 14.61
C ARG A 166 12.39 -2.42 13.63
N LEU A 167 12.17 -1.31 12.91
CA LEU A 167 13.13 -0.81 11.93
C LEU A 167 14.25 -0.04 12.63
N GLY A 168 15.49 -0.44 12.33
CA GLY A 168 16.70 0.30 12.69
C GLY A 168 16.90 1.57 11.83
N ALA A 169 17.90 2.37 12.17
CA ALA A 169 18.25 3.57 11.41
C ALA A 169 18.89 3.27 10.05
N ASP A 170 19.40 2.06 9.87
CA ASP A 170 20.04 1.51 8.67
C ASP A 170 19.11 0.59 7.86
N ALA A 171 17.85 0.47 8.30
CA ALA A 171 16.86 -0.41 7.71
C ALA A 171 15.79 0.36 6.93
N TRP A 172 15.52 -0.07 5.69
CA TRP A 172 14.38 0.39 4.91
C TRP A 172 13.29 -0.67 4.84
N LEU A 173 12.10 -0.22 4.46
CA LEU A 173 10.94 -1.09 4.22
C LEU A 173 10.58 -1.04 2.75
N ALA A 174 10.15 -2.17 2.19
CA ALA A 174 9.51 -2.22 0.90
C ALA A 174 8.27 -3.10 0.91
N THR A 175 7.37 -2.83 -0.02
CA THR A 175 6.29 -3.74 -0.42
C THR A 175 6.48 -4.12 -1.88
N LEU A 176 6.30 -5.41 -2.16
CA LEU A 176 6.35 -5.94 -3.50
C LEU A 176 4.93 -6.36 -3.90
N GLY A 177 4.38 -5.65 -4.88
CA GLY A 177 3.16 -6.01 -5.60
C GLY A 177 3.49 -6.66 -6.95
N GLU A 178 2.47 -6.91 -7.76
CA GLU A 178 2.63 -7.55 -9.07
C GLU A 178 3.32 -6.65 -10.10
N HIS A 179 3.04 -5.35 -10.05
CA HIS A 179 3.56 -4.40 -11.04
C HIS A 179 4.50 -3.35 -10.46
N ALA A 180 4.67 -3.32 -9.13
CA ALA A 180 5.46 -2.28 -8.49
C ALA A 180 6.19 -2.76 -7.23
N LEU A 181 7.38 -2.19 -7.03
CA LEU A 181 8.12 -2.21 -5.77
C LEU A 181 7.98 -0.83 -5.12
N THR A 182 7.41 -0.76 -3.92
CA THR A 182 7.27 0.50 -3.18
C THR A 182 8.26 0.54 -2.05
N LEU A 183 9.16 1.52 -2.08
CA LEU A 183 10.23 1.72 -1.11
C LEU A 183 9.85 2.81 -0.11
N GLY A 184 10.01 2.52 1.17
CA GLY A 184 9.97 3.46 2.28
C GLY A 184 11.37 3.75 2.78
N LEU A 185 11.85 4.95 2.48
CA LEU A 185 13.18 5.40 2.86
C LEU A 185 13.13 5.91 4.30
N VAL A 186 13.92 5.31 5.18
CA VAL A 186 14.00 5.70 6.58
C VAL A 186 15.26 6.52 6.81
N ALA A 187 15.13 7.63 7.53
CA ALA A 187 16.25 8.48 7.91
C ALA A 187 16.15 8.92 9.38
N GLY A 188 17.29 9.37 9.92
CA GLY A 188 17.42 9.91 11.27
C GLY A 188 17.93 8.88 12.29
N ALA A 189 19.18 9.04 12.75
CA ALA A 189 19.85 8.07 13.62
C ALA A 189 19.20 7.89 15.01
N LYS A 190 18.69 8.97 15.61
CA LYS A 190 18.10 8.93 16.97
C LYS A 190 16.62 8.57 16.99
N LYS A 191 15.88 8.94 15.93
CA LYS A 191 14.45 8.71 15.77
C LYS A 191 14.19 8.40 14.30
N PRO A 192 14.32 7.13 13.87
CA PRO A 192 14.09 6.75 12.49
C PRO A 192 12.67 7.12 12.07
N ARG A 193 12.56 7.85 10.97
CA ARG A 193 11.30 8.30 10.38
C ARG A 193 11.32 8.09 8.89
N LEU A 194 10.13 7.94 8.33
CA LEU A 194 9.94 7.86 6.91
C LEU A 194 10.27 9.23 6.27
N ALA A 195 11.35 9.26 5.48
CA ALA A 195 11.84 10.45 4.80
C ALA A 195 11.23 10.60 3.40
N ALA A 196 10.98 9.47 2.73
CA ALA A 196 10.34 9.42 1.42
C ALA A 196 9.66 8.07 1.19
N VAL A 197 8.70 8.05 0.26
CA VAL A 197 8.13 6.83 -0.30
C VAL A 197 8.23 6.90 -1.82
N ARG A 198 8.73 5.84 -2.45
CA ARG A 198 8.89 5.76 -3.90
C ARG A 198 8.30 4.47 -4.44
N THR A 199 7.30 4.59 -5.29
CA THR A 199 6.76 3.47 -6.05
C THR A 199 7.53 3.35 -7.37
N LEU A 200 8.16 2.20 -7.58
CA LEU A 200 8.95 1.89 -8.77
C LEU A 200 8.21 0.84 -9.60
N PRO A 201 7.98 1.07 -10.89
CA PRO A 201 7.40 0.04 -11.76
C PRO A 201 8.38 -1.13 -11.87
N LEU A 202 7.86 -2.34 -11.73
CA LEU A 202 8.66 -3.55 -11.93
C LEU A 202 8.93 -3.73 -13.43
N PRO A 203 10.16 -4.12 -13.80
CA PRO A 203 10.45 -4.55 -15.17
C PRO A 203 9.60 -5.77 -15.55
N LYS A 204 9.33 -5.94 -16.86
CA LYS A 204 8.61 -7.11 -17.37
C LYS A 204 9.37 -8.43 -17.14
N ALA A 205 10.70 -8.37 -17.19
CA ALA A 205 11.56 -9.50 -16.84
C ALA A 205 11.74 -9.54 -15.32
N ILE A 206 11.96 -10.74 -14.78
CA ILE A 206 12.26 -10.92 -13.36
C ILE A 206 13.47 -10.04 -13.00
N PRO A 207 13.32 -9.06 -12.08
CA PRO A 207 14.41 -8.16 -11.75
C PRO A 207 15.55 -8.94 -11.08
N SER A 208 16.79 -8.50 -11.24
CA SER A 208 17.93 -9.09 -10.53
C SER A 208 18.20 -8.39 -9.19
N MET A 209 18.99 -9.02 -8.31
CA MET A 209 19.49 -8.35 -7.10
C MET A 209 20.36 -7.12 -7.42
N ALA A 210 21.05 -7.10 -8.57
CA ALA A 210 21.79 -5.92 -9.01
C ALA A 210 20.86 -4.75 -9.33
N TRP A 211 19.76 -5.01 -10.04
CA TRP A 211 18.74 -3.99 -10.30
C TRP A 211 18.18 -3.40 -9.00
N LEU A 212 17.90 -4.24 -8.00
CA LEU A 212 17.41 -3.78 -6.70
C LEU A 212 18.43 -2.85 -6.02
N ARG A 213 19.72 -3.21 -5.99
CA ARG A 213 20.78 -2.38 -5.41
C ARG A 213 20.92 -1.04 -6.13
N ASP A 214 20.79 -1.02 -7.46
CA ASP A 214 20.81 0.21 -8.24
C ASP A 214 19.61 1.11 -7.89
N GLN A 215 18.42 0.53 -7.75
CA GLN A 215 17.23 1.29 -7.33
C GLN A 215 17.39 1.87 -5.91
N LEU A 216 17.94 1.09 -4.97
CA LEU A 216 18.18 1.56 -3.60
C LEU A 216 19.21 2.69 -3.56
N SER A 217 20.32 2.54 -4.29
CA SER A 217 21.37 3.56 -4.39
C SER A 217 20.85 4.84 -5.03
N ARG A 218 20.07 4.71 -6.12
CA ARG A 218 19.42 5.85 -6.76
C ARG A 218 18.45 6.56 -5.82
N ALA A 219 17.60 5.81 -5.10
CA ALA A 219 16.65 6.38 -4.16
C ALA A 219 17.37 7.12 -3.01
N ALA A 220 18.47 6.54 -2.49
CA ALA A 220 19.30 7.15 -1.46
C ALA A 220 19.85 8.52 -1.90
N LEU A 221 20.39 8.58 -3.14
CA LEU A 221 20.91 9.81 -3.72
C LEU A 221 19.82 10.86 -3.95
N LEU A 222 18.64 10.47 -4.42
CA LEU A 222 17.55 11.40 -4.73
C LEU A 222 16.98 12.09 -3.48
N ASP A 223 16.94 11.40 -2.35
CA ASP A 223 16.43 11.95 -1.08
C ASP A 223 17.54 12.38 -0.11
N ASN A 224 18.80 12.30 -0.55
CA ASN A 224 19.99 12.62 0.24
C ASN A 224 20.00 11.89 1.59
N VAL A 225 19.77 10.59 1.56
CA VAL A 225 19.80 9.69 2.73
C VAL A 225 20.85 8.59 2.52
N ALA A 226 21.31 7.96 3.61
CA ALA A 226 22.21 6.81 3.50
C ALA A 226 21.47 5.60 2.91
N ALA A 227 22.13 4.85 2.02
CA ALA A 227 21.61 3.59 1.53
C ALA A 227 21.45 2.58 2.68
N PRO A 228 20.42 1.71 2.64
CA PRO A 228 20.17 0.77 3.72
C PRO A 228 21.18 -0.39 3.70
N SER A 229 21.56 -0.86 4.89
CA SER A 229 22.24 -2.15 5.07
C SER A 229 21.23 -3.30 5.16
N VAL A 230 19.98 -3.00 5.55
CA VAL A 230 18.89 -3.98 5.69
C VAL A 230 17.65 -3.51 4.95
N LEU A 231 17.06 -4.38 4.14
CA LEU A 231 15.78 -4.13 3.47
C LEU A 231 14.75 -5.17 3.89
N HIS A 232 13.68 -4.73 4.55
CA HIS A 232 12.53 -5.59 4.86
C HIS A 232 11.52 -5.51 3.72
N ILE A 233 11.20 -6.63 3.07
CA ILE A 233 10.24 -6.66 1.95
C ILE A 233 8.99 -7.44 2.37
N HIS A 234 7.81 -6.82 2.23
CA HIS A 234 6.51 -7.47 2.39
C HIS A 234 5.95 -7.83 1.02
N GLY A 235 5.80 -9.12 0.73
CA GLY A 235 5.40 -9.60 -0.60
C GLY A 235 5.83 -11.05 -0.84
N CYS A 236 5.53 -11.55 -2.04
CA CYS A 236 6.02 -12.85 -2.49
C CYS A 236 7.37 -12.65 -3.20
N PRO A 237 8.45 -13.33 -2.79
CA PRO A 237 9.74 -13.21 -3.47
C PRO A 237 9.65 -13.69 -4.93
N PRO A 238 10.16 -12.92 -5.91
CA PRO A 238 10.29 -13.41 -7.28
C PRO A 238 11.26 -14.60 -7.35
N ASP A 239 11.01 -15.51 -8.27
CA ASP A 239 11.93 -16.62 -8.58
C ASP A 239 13.28 -16.06 -9.03
N GLY A 240 14.30 -16.11 -8.17
CA GLY A 240 15.62 -15.50 -8.40
C GLY A 240 16.05 -14.45 -7.38
N TRP A 241 15.16 -14.03 -6.47
CA TRP A 241 15.55 -13.26 -5.26
C TRP A 241 15.66 -14.16 -4.02
N GLN A 242 15.60 -15.47 -4.21
CA GLN A 242 15.97 -16.43 -3.18
C GLN A 242 17.46 -16.27 -2.93
N THR A 243 17.79 -15.68 -1.78
CA THR A 243 19.16 -15.53 -1.33
C THR A 243 19.69 -16.92 -0.99
N ASP A 244 20.70 -17.38 -1.72
CA ASP A 244 21.59 -18.40 -1.19
C ASP A 244 22.28 -17.78 0.03
N PRO A 245 22.12 -18.32 1.25
CA PRO A 245 22.71 -17.75 2.46
C PRO A 245 24.25 -17.64 2.38
N ALA A 246 24.90 -18.36 1.46
CA ALA A 246 26.32 -18.24 1.18
C ALA A 246 26.71 -17.04 0.28
N SER A 247 25.79 -16.49 -0.51
CA SER A 247 26.01 -15.37 -1.43
C SER A 247 25.84 -13.99 -0.78
N SER A 248 25.19 -13.91 0.39
CA SER A 248 24.94 -12.67 1.13
C SER A 248 26.14 -12.10 1.89
N ALA A 249 27.27 -12.80 1.93
CA ALA A 249 28.45 -12.37 2.69
C ALA A 249 29.29 -11.30 1.98
N ASP A 250 29.13 -11.10 0.66
CA ASP A 250 30.05 -10.29 -0.15
C ASP A 250 29.47 -8.93 -0.62
N ALA A 251 28.21 -8.63 -0.29
CA ALA A 251 27.56 -7.37 -0.67
C ALA A 251 26.68 -6.89 0.49
N GLY A 252 27.08 -5.81 1.18
CA GLY A 252 26.54 -5.29 2.45
C GLY A 252 25.06 -4.87 2.52
N LEU A 253 24.16 -5.51 1.77
CA LEU A 253 22.71 -5.39 1.84
C LEU A 253 22.09 -6.76 2.21
N SER A 254 21.44 -6.82 3.37
CA SER A 254 20.64 -7.97 3.82
C SER A 254 19.16 -7.77 3.46
N VAL A 255 18.54 -8.73 2.75
CA VAL A 255 17.12 -8.69 2.40
C VAL A 255 16.32 -9.66 3.27
N GLN A 256 15.29 -9.16 3.95
CA GLN A 256 14.42 -9.94 4.83
C GLN A 256 12.98 -9.96 4.32
N TRP A 257 12.47 -11.15 4.03
CA TRP A 257 11.12 -11.33 3.48
C TRP A 257 10.06 -11.55 4.55
N HIS A 258 8.90 -10.92 4.35
CA HIS A 258 7.72 -11.04 5.21
C HIS A 258 6.51 -11.39 4.34
N SER A 259 5.79 -12.44 4.70
CA SER A 259 4.58 -12.81 3.96
C SER A 259 3.47 -11.79 4.16
N GLN A 260 2.72 -11.52 3.10
CA GLN A 260 1.44 -10.83 3.22
C GLN A 260 0.47 -11.76 3.95
N ARG A 261 0.03 -11.38 5.15
CA ARG A 261 -1.01 -12.09 5.91
C ARG A 261 -2.32 -11.34 5.85
#